data_AF-A0A1V1UJA8-F1
#
_entry.id   AF-A0A1V1UJA8-F1
#
_cell.length_a   1.000
_cell.length_b   1.000
_cell.length_c   1.000
_cell.angle_alpha   90.00
_cell.angle_beta   90.00
_cell.angle_gamma   90.00
#
_symmetry.space_group_name_H-M   'P 1'
#
loop_
_entity.id
_entity.type
_entity.pdbx_description
1 polymer ?
#
loop_
_entity_poly.entity_id
_entity_poly.type
_entity_poly.pdbx_seq_one_letter_code
_entity_poly.pdbx_strand_id
1 'polypeptide(L)'
;MRATGGCTIDRWARLGASIVLLLLAACAPRVTAERAAPHPQAEIQPVFVVTGRELDRTGPIFGLKRSEAMHYFRADISIPPTHETGRIEWPEGPPDAATDFVVTGTLVHDGPEALRRDMRARTKGRETLVFVHGYNNTLSESMYRLAQIRADFNVSMPGLLFAWPSAGDPRGYIYDRDSVLYARDDLETLLRDLTGRPGEKVFILAHSMGSQLVMEALRQIALRGDRHLLDRISGVVLMSPDIDPDLFDRQAEAIGTLPQPFLIFITKADRALTLSGFITGRKPRLGVIDDAGEVRRGDVQVVDFTSLADGEGYNHFVPVTSPAAIRMLNGILAQAGDVGTAFVRDMALALPAARHVEP
;
A
#
# COMPACT_ATOMS: atom_id res chain seq x y z
N MET A 1 -47.26 -11.84 -36.34
CA MET A 1 -46.67 -11.82 -34.99
C MET A 1 -45.78 -13.06 -34.81
N ARG A 2 -44.46 -12.93 -34.92
CA ARG A 2 -43.50 -13.97 -34.54
C ARG A 2 -42.63 -13.40 -33.43
N ALA A 3 -42.63 -14.07 -32.29
CA ALA A 3 -42.03 -13.63 -31.05
C ALA A 3 -40.49 -13.62 -31.13
N THR A 4 -39.90 -12.49 -30.79
CA THR A 4 -38.47 -12.33 -30.49
C THR A 4 -38.21 -12.81 -29.07
N GLY A 5 -37.92 -14.11 -28.90
CA GLY A 5 -37.76 -14.75 -27.57
C GLY A 5 -36.36 -15.29 -27.25
N GLY A 6 -35.34 -15.02 -28.06
CA GLY A 6 -34.05 -15.74 -27.98
C GLY A 6 -32.87 -15.04 -27.29
N CYS A 7 -32.96 -13.74 -26.95
CA CYS A 7 -31.77 -12.95 -26.59
C CYS A 7 -31.53 -12.78 -25.07
N THR A 8 -32.52 -13.05 -24.22
CA THR A 8 -32.43 -12.80 -22.77
C THR A 8 -31.76 -13.95 -22.02
N ILE A 9 -31.98 -15.20 -22.43
CA ILE A 9 -31.47 -16.40 -21.73
C ILE A 9 -29.94 -16.47 -21.79
N ASP A 10 -29.33 -16.10 -22.92
CA ASP A 10 -27.87 -16.12 -23.09
C ASP A 10 -27.17 -15.03 -22.24
N ARG A 11 -27.80 -13.85 -22.06
CA ARG A 11 -27.28 -12.82 -21.14
C ARG A 11 -27.36 -13.26 -19.68
N TRP A 12 -28.47 -13.89 -19.25
CA TRP A 12 -28.60 -14.38 -17.87
C TRP A 12 -27.70 -15.58 -17.57
N ALA A 13 -27.48 -16.47 -18.55
CA ALA A 13 -26.54 -17.58 -18.43
C ALA A 13 -25.09 -17.09 -18.34
N ARG A 14 -24.70 -16.08 -19.14
CA ARG A 14 -23.38 -15.44 -19.04
C ARG A 14 -23.20 -14.66 -17.74
N LEU A 15 -24.24 -13.96 -17.27
CA LEU A 15 -24.23 -13.27 -15.97
C LEU A 15 -24.09 -14.28 -14.82
N GLY A 16 -24.87 -15.37 -14.86
CA GLY A 16 -24.83 -16.46 -13.90
C GLY A 16 -23.48 -17.16 -13.87
N ALA A 17 -22.89 -17.47 -15.03
CA ALA A 17 -21.56 -18.05 -15.12
C ALA A 17 -20.47 -17.09 -14.59
N SER A 18 -20.59 -15.79 -14.86
CA SER A 18 -19.66 -14.77 -14.35
C SER A 18 -19.76 -14.62 -12.83
N ILE A 19 -20.98 -14.65 -12.28
CA ILE A 19 -21.22 -14.64 -10.83
C ILE A 19 -20.67 -15.91 -10.19
N VAL A 20 -20.88 -17.08 -10.80
CA VAL A 20 -20.34 -18.35 -10.30
C VAL A 20 -18.81 -18.37 -10.36
N LEU A 21 -18.19 -17.84 -11.42
CA LEU A 21 -16.73 -17.69 -11.53
C LEU A 21 -16.17 -16.71 -10.48
N LEU A 22 -16.86 -15.59 -10.22
CA LEU A 22 -16.51 -14.65 -9.14
C LEU A 22 -16.65 -15.29 -7.75
N LEU A 23 -17.67 -16.11 -7.54
CA LEU A 23 -17.89 -16.85 -6.29
C LEU A 23 -16.85 -17.96 -6.09
N LEU A 24 -16.38 -18.61 -7.18
CA LEU A 24 -15.34 -19.63 -7.13
C LEU A 24 -13.95 -19.03 -6.89
N ALA A 25 -13.64 -17.86 -7.46
CA ALA A 25 -12.38 -17.15 -7.21
C ALA A 25 -12.25 -16.65 -5.76
N ALA A 26 -13.38 -16.37 -5.08
CA ALA A 26 -13.41 -15.99 -3.67
C ALA A 26 -13.11 -17.17 -2.71
N CYS A 27 -13.12 -18.41 -3.19
CA CYS A 27 -12.87 -19.62 -2.40
C CYS A 27 -11.50 -20.26 -2.65
N ALA A 28 -10.66 -19.68 -3.52
CA ALA A 28 -9.31 -20.18 -3.73
C ALA A 28 -8.46 -19.93 -2.47
N PRO A 29 -7.68 -20.93 -1.98
CA PRO A 29 -6.78 -20.72 -0.87
C PRO A 29 -5.76 -19.65 -1.25
N ARG A 30 -5.67 -18.59 -0.43
CA ARG A 30 -4.68 -17.54 -0.62
C ARG A 30 -3.34 -17.97 -0.07
N VAL A 31 -2.29 -17.61 -0.81
CA VAL A 31 -0.92 -17.91 -0.41
C VAL A 31 -0.61 -17.19 0.89
N THR A 32 -0.09 -17.93 1.87
CA THR A 32 0.33 -17.39 3.16
C THR A 32 1.84 -17.38 3.23
N ALA A 33 2.40 -16.45 3.99
CA ALA A 33 3.84 -16.39 4.21
C ALA A 33 4.31 -17.67 4.91
N GLU A 34 5.23 -18.39 4.27
CA GLU A 34 5.78 -19.65 4.78
C GLU A 34 7.16 -19.42 5.41
N ARG A 35 7.61 -20.39 6.20
CA ARG A 35 8.90 -20.32 6.90
C ARG A 35 9.87 -21.32 6.30
N ALA A 36 11.10 -20.87 6.10
CA ALA A 36 12.23 -21.74 5.76
C ALA A 36 13.50 -21.26 6.47
N ALA A 37 14.53 -22.12 6.50
CA ALA A 37 15.84 -21.73 6.97
C ALA A 37 16.45 -20.67 6.02
N PRO A 38 17.26 -19.73 6.55
CA PRO A 38 17.89 -18.71 5.71
C PRO A 38 18.89 -19.34 4.73
N HIS A 39 18.94 -18.81 3.51
CA HIS A 39 19.93 -19.18 2.51
C HIS A 39 21.12 -18.18 2.52
N PRO A 40 22.39 -18.62 2.44
CA PRO A 40 23.55 -17.73 2.57
C PRO A 40 23.65 -16.61 1.52
N GLN A 41 23.07 -16.82 0.34
CA GLN A 41 23.07 -15.84 -0.76
C GLN A 41 21.78 -15.01 -0.82
N ALA A 42 20.79 -15.30 0.04
CA ALA A 42 19.56 -14.54 0.10
C ALA A 42 19.74 -13.27 0.92
N GLU A 43 19.05 -12.21 0.55
CA GLU A 43 19.01 -10.97 1.30
C GLU A 43 17.92 -11.03 2.37
N ILE A 44 18.23 -10.66 3.61
CA ILE A 44 17.24 -10.58 4.67
C ILE A 44 16.77 -9.14 4.84
N GLN A 45 15.49 -8.91 4.52
CA GLN A 45 14.80 -7.64 4.72
C GLN A 45 13.92 -7.68 5.98
N PRO A 46 14.29 -6.93 7.05
CA PRO A 46 13.43 -6.79 8.21
C PRO A 46 12.20 -5.95 7.88
N VAL A 47 11.02 -6.50 8.14
CA VAL A 47 9.73 -5.81 8.04
C VAL A 47 9.15 -5.67 9.43
N PHE A 48 9.05 -4.43 9.92
CA PHE A 48 8.34 -4.12 11.14
C PHE A 48 6.85 -4.06 10.85
N VAL A 49 6.02 -4.52 11.78
CA VAL A 49 4.58 -4.60 11.58
C VAL A 49 3.88 -4.06 12.82
N VAL A 50 2.89 -3.21 12.56
CA VAL A 50 1.91 -2.77 13.54
C VAL A 50 0.53 -3.14 13.03
N THR A 51 -0.24 -3.86 13.83
CA THR A 51 -1.53 -4.42 13.41
C THR A 51 -2.53 -4.43 14.53
N GLY A 52 -3.80 -4.14 14.23
CA GLY A 52 -4.92 -4.35 15.16
C GLY A 52 -5.44 -5.79 15.16
N ARG A 53 -4.75 -6.72 14.48
CA ARG A 53 -5.08 -8.16 14.46
C ARG A 53 -4.37 -8.87 15.60
N GLU A 54 -5.09 -9.79 16.24
CA GLU A 54 -4.49 -10.73 17.18
C GLU A 54 -3.42 -11.60 16.49
N LEU A 55 -2.28 -11.80 17.15
CA LEU A 55 -1.12 -12.48 16.56
C LEU A 55 -1.34 -13.98 16.35
N ASP A 56 -2.27 -14.60 17.07
CA ASP A 56 -2.70 -15.98 16.86
C ASP A 56 -3.71 -16.13 15.70
N ARG A 57 -4.20 -15.01 15.15
CA ARG A 57 -5.26 -14.94 14.13
C ARG A 57 -4.94 -13.92 13.03
N THR A 58 -3.81 -14.11 12.37
CA THR A 58 -3.29 -13.19 11.34
C THR A 58 -3.85 -13.43 9.93
N GLY A 59 -4.62 -14.49 9.70
CA GLY A 59 -5.23 -14.82 8.41
C GLY A 59 -6.41 -13.92 8.00
N PRO A 60 -6.85 -13.99 6.72
CA PRO A 60 -8.04 -13.27 6.24
C PRO A 60 -9.30 -13.92 6.83
N ILE A 61 -9.80 -13.36 7.93
CA ILE A 61 -11.00 -13.89 8.59
C ILE A 61 -12.08 -12.80 8.52
N PHE A 62 -13.06 -13.06 7.65
CA PHE A 62 -14.22 -12.20 7.50
C PHE A 62 -15.00 -12.09 8.81
N GLY A 63 -15.32 -10.85 9.24
CA GLY A 63 -16.12 -10.62 10.45
C GLY A 63 -15.37 -10.81 11.78
N LEU A 64 -14.04 -10.81 11.78
CA LEU A 64 -13.25 -10.73 13.02
C LEU A 64 -13.69 -9.54 13.88
N LYS A 65 -13.75 -9.76 15.19
CA LYS A 65 -13.87 -8.68 16.17
C LYS A 65 -12.62 -7.80 16.04
N ARG A 66 -12.82 -6.50 15.82
CA ARG A 66 -11.73 -5.52 15.79
C ARG A 66 -11.15 -5.40 17.20
N SER A 67 -9.85 -5.61 17.36
CA SER A 67 -9.18 -5.46 18.64
C SER A 67 -9.00 -3.97 18.94
N GLU A 68 -9.10 -3.60 20.22
CA GLU A 68 -8.82 -2.23 20.67
C GLU A 68 -7.32 -2.00 20.90
N ALA A 69 -6.49 -3.05 20.80
CA ALA A 69 -5.06 -2.99 20.99
C ALA A 69 -4.30 -3.17 19.66
N MET A 70 -3.25 -2.39 19.49
CA MET A 70 -2.24 -2.62 18.45
C MET A 70 -1.19 -3.62 18.96
N HIS A 71 -0.78 -4.52 18.08
CA HIS A 71 0.29 -5.48 18.28
C HIS A 71 1.50 -5.12 17.41
N TYR A 72 2.70 -5.43 17.91
CA TYR A 72 3.96 -4.98 17.34
C TYR A 72 4.88 -6.19 17.16
N PHE A 73 5.40 -6.40 15.96
CA PHE A 73 6.39 -7.44 15.72
C PHE A 73 7.30 -7.10 14.53
N ARG A 74 8.38 -7.84 14.37
CA ARG A 74 9.25 -7.86 13.19
C ARG A 74 9.21 -9.23 12.54
N ALA A 75 9.09 -9.27 11.23
CA ALA A 75 9.34 -10.45 10.41
C ALA A 75 10.62 -10.23 9.60
N ASP A 76 11.53 -11.21 9.63
CA ASP A 76 12.75 -11.21 8.81
C ASP A 76 12.44 -11.97 7.52
N ILE A 77 12.22 -11.21 6.44
CA ILE A 77 11.82 -11.75 5.13
C ILE A 77 13.07 -12.02 4.32
N SER A 78 13.24 -13.24 3.84
CA SER A 78 14.28 -13.62 2.90
C SER A 78 13.81 -13.28 1.49
N ILE A 79 14.69 -12.64 0.73
CA ILE A 79 14.54 -12.37 -0.70
C ILE A 79 15.56 -13.25 -1.42
N PRO A 80 15.11 -14.13 -2.32
CA PRO A 80 15.97 -15.12 -2.94
C PRO A 80 16.97 -14.45 -3.89
N PRO A 81 18.16 -15.05 -4.11
CA PRO A 81 19.12 -14.56 -5.10
C PRO A 81 18.57 -14.60 -6.54
N THR A 82 17.49 -15.33 -6.78
CA THR A 82 16.78 -15.42 -8.07
C THR A 82 15.72 -14.34 -8.26
N HIS A 83 15.58 -13.40 -7.30
CA HIS A 83 14.51 -12.40 -7.31
C HIS A 83 14.48 -11.56 -8.60
N GLU A 84 13.30 -11.47 -9.19
CA GLU A 84 13.00 -10.62 -10.34
C GLU A 84 12.26 -9.35 -9.89
N THR A 85 12.75 -8.19 -10.33
CA THR A 85 12.17 -6.89 -9.99
C THR A 85 10.67 -6.83 -10.26
N GLY A 86 9.91 -6.39 -9.26
CA GLY A 86 8.45 -6.25 -9.28
C GLY A 86 7.69 -7.52 -8.87
N ARG A 87 8.37 -8.66 -8.75
CA ARG A 87 7.76 -9.96 -8.48
C ARG A 87 7.87 -10.35 -7.02
N ILE A 88 6.97 -11.24 -6.59
CA ILE A 88 7.10 -11.93 -5.31
C ILE A 88 7.10 -13.40 -5.68
N GLU A 89 8.24 -14.05 -5.50
CA GLU A 89 8.43 -15.48 -5.75
C GLU A 89 7.80 -16.26 -4.60
N TRP A 90 6.59 -16.76 -4.81
CA TRP A 90 5.88 -17.56 -3.81
C TRP A 90 6.27 -19.05 -3.92
N PRO A 91 6.32 -19.78 -2.80
CA PRO A 91 6.54 -21.22 -2.84
C PRO A 91 5.45 -21.95 -3.65
N GLU A 92 5.86 -22.71 -4.67
CA GLU A 92 4.99 -23.66 -5.39
C GLU A 92 5.04 -25.07 -4.79
N GLY A 93 6.00 -25.31 -3.89
CA GLY A 93 6.24 -26.56 -3.17
C GLY A 93 6.73 -26.28 -1.75
N PRO A 94 7.56 -27.15 -1.15
CA PRO A 94 8.19 -26.85 0.13
C PRO A 94 8.97 -25.52 0.06
N PRO A 95 8.82 -24.62 1.06
CA PRO A 95 9.39 -23.28 0.99
C PRO A 95 10.92 -23.31 1.02
N ASP A 96 11.56 -22.59 0.10
CA ASP A 96 13.02 -22.51 -0.01
C ASP A 96 13.50 -21.07 -0.15
N ALA A 97 14.33 -20.60 0.79
CA ALA A 97 14.94 -19.27 0.76
C ALA A 97 15.87 -19.03 -0.45
N ALA A 98 16.28 -20.09 -1.17
CA ALA A 98 17.07 -19.99 -2.39
C ALA A 98 16.24 -19.54 -3.61
N THR A 99 14.92 -19.77 -3.61
CA THR A 99 14.03 -19.49 -4.75
C THR A 99 12.84 -18.61 -4.40
N ASP A 100 12.43 -18.59 -3.14
CA ASP A 100 11.17 -18.01 -2.70
C ASP A 100 11.36 -16.89 -1.66
N PHE A 101 10.37 -16.02 -1.59
CA PHE A 101 10.15 -15.16 -0.44
C PHE A 101 9.66 -16.02 0.74
N VAL A 102 10.40 -15.98 1.84
CA VAL A 102 10.10 -16.78 3.04
C VAL A 102 10.38 -16.00 4.32
N VAL A 103 9.70 -16.35 5.41
CA VAL A 103 9.97 -15.80 6.74
C VAL A 103 11.03 -16.65 7.43
N THR A 104 12.20 -16.06 7.70
CA THR A 104 13.32 -16.76 8.38
C THR A 104 13.32 -16.52 9.89
N GLY A 105 12.67 -15.45 10.34
CA GLY A 105 12.64 -15.06 11.75
C GLY A 105 11.44 -14.20 12.09
N THR A 106 11.00 -14.24 13.36
CA THR A 106 9.98 -13.32 13.88
C THR A 106 10.31 -12.95 15.31
N LEU A 107 10.10 -11.69 15.65
CA LEU A 107 10.27 -11.17 17.01
C LEU A 107 9.06 -10.30 17.36
N VAL A 108 8.34 -10.67 18.42
CA VAL A 108 7.25 -9.85 18.98
C VAL A 108 7.84 -8.79 19.91
N HIS A 109 7.27 -7.59 19.90
CA HIS A 109 7.69 -6.47 20.72
C HIS A 109 6.60 -6.08 21.71
N ASP A 110 7.00 -5.83 22.95
CA ASP A 110 6.11 -5.37 24.02
C ASP A 110 5.84 -3.85 23.91
N GLY A 111 5.25 -3.43 22.80
CA GLY A 111 4.83 -2.06 22.53
C GLY A 111 5.72 -1.24 21.59
N PRO A 112 5.32 0.02 21.31
CA PRO A 112 5.92 0.85 20.27
C PRO A 112 7.38 1.23 20.57
N GLU A 113 7.73 1.45 21.83
CA GLU A 113 9.11 1.80 22.24
C GLU A 113 10.10 0.65 22.01
N ALA A 114 9.67 -0.60 22.23
CA ALA A 114 10.49 -1.78 21.96
C ALA A 114 10.68 -1.99 20.45
N LEU A 115 9.61 -1.86 19.66
CA LEU A 115 9.66 -1.92 18.19
C LEU A 115 10.61 -0.86 17.63
N ARG A 116 10.45 0.40 18.08
CA ARG A 116 11.27 1.51 17.61
C ARG A 116 12.74 1.36 17.97
N ARG A 117 13.05 0.80 19.15
CA ARG A 117 14.43 0.51 19.56
C ARG A 117 15.09 -0.52 18.64
N ASP A 118 14.40 -1.62 18.33
CA ASP A 118 14.89 -2.65 17.41
C ASP A 118 15.10 -2.08 16.00
N MET A 119 14.12 -1.30 15.52
CA MET A 119 14.20 -0.61 14.23
C MET A 119 15.43 0.30 14.11
N ARG A 120 15.70 1.13 15.13
CA ARG A 120 16.84 2.05 15.14
C ARG A 120 18.18 1.35 15.39
N ALA A 121 18.20 0.17 16.01
CA ALA A 121 19.41 -0.63 16.15
C ALA A 121 19.90 -1.21 14.80
N ARG A 122 19.02 -1.32 13.81
CA ARG A 122 19.29 -1.97 12.51
C ARG A 122 19.48 -1.02 11.35
N THR A 123 19.12 0.25 11.49
CA THR A 123 19.12 1.21 10.39
C THR A 123 19.86 2.47 10.77
N LYS A 124 20.62 3.02 9.81
CA LYS A 124 21.29 4.30 9.95
C LYS A 124 20.33 5.38 9.46
N GLY A 125 19.65 6.06 10.38
CA GLY A 125 18.69 7.11 10.03
C GLY A 125 17.64 7.33 11.10
N ARG A 126 16.86 8.40 10.93
CA ARG A 126 15.69 8.73 11.78
C ARG A 126 14.41 8.86 10.96
N GLU A 127 14.38 8.27 9.77
CA GLU A 127 13.22 8.29 8.90
C GLU A 127 12.71 6.87 8.74
N THR A 128 11.41 6.66 8.95
CA THR A 128 10.77 5.35 8.77
C THR A 128 9.85 5.40 7.56
N LEU A 129 9.96 4.41 6.66
CA LEU A 129 8.97 4.18 5.62
C LEU A 129 7.77 3.45 6.24
N VAL A 130 6.62 4.11 6.29
CA VAL A 130 5.35 3.49 6.70
C VAL A 130 4.57 3.12 5.45
N PHE A 131 4.34 1.82 5.25
CA PHE A 131 3.50 1.31 4.19
C PHE A 131 2.10 0.96 4.72
N VAL A 132 1.07 1.49 4.07
CA VAL A 132 -0.33 1.23 4.39
C VAL A 132 -0.96 0.49 3.20
N HIS A 133 -1.28 -0.80 3.41
CA HIS A 133 -1.80 -1.65 2.34
C HIS A 133 -3.23 -1.29 1.93
N GLY A 134 -3.63 -1.72 0.73
CA GLY A 134 -4.98 -1.54 0.18
C GLY A 134 -6.02 -2.56 0.66
N TYR A 135 -7.20 -2.48 0.06
CA TYR A 135 -8.30 -3.42 0.21
C TYR A 135 -7.89 -4.85 -0.17
N ASN A 136 -8.47 -5.86 0.50
CA ASN A 136 -8.36 -7.25 0.10
C ASN A 136 -6.92 -7.81 0.09
N ASN A 137 -6.06 -7.33 1.00
CA ASN A 137 -4.71 -7.88 1.21
C ASN A 137 -4.63 -8.64 2.52
N THR A 138 -3.96 -9.79 2.48
CA THR A 138 -3.53 -10.52 3.68
C THR A 138 -2.31 -9.84 4.31
N LEU A 139 -2.06 -10.14 5.59
CA LEU A 139 -0.84 -9.69 6.26
C LEU A 139 0.41 -10.20 5.55
N SER A 140 0.39 -11.45 5.09
CA SER A 140 1.46 -12.11 4.34
C SER A 140 1.81 -11.36 3.06
N GLU A 141 0.82 -11.13 2.19
CA GLU A 141 0.99 -10.39 0.94
C GLU A 141 1.55 -8.99 1.19
N SER A 142 1.05 -8.31 2.23
CA SER A 142 1.49 -6.96 2.56
C SER A 142 2.93 -6.92 3.09
N MET A 143 3.35 -7.91 3.89
CA MET A 143 4.73 -8.01 4.38
C MET A 143 5.71 -8.30 3.24
N TYR A 144 5.40 -9.27 2.37
CA TYR A 144 6.26 -9.60 1.23
C TYR A 144 6.32 -8.44 0.23
N ARG A 145 5.19 -7.75 0.00
CA ARG A 145 5.17 -6.57 -0.87
C ARG A 145 6.06 -5.46 -0.33
N LEU A 146 6.03 -5.18 0.98
CA LEU A 146 6.93 -4.19 1.57
C LEU A 146 8.41 -4.63 1.47
N ALA A 147 8.70 -5.92 1.69
CA ALA A 147 10.06 -6.44 1.51
C ALA A 147 10.56 -6.27 0.07
N GLN A 148 9.73 -6.63 -0.92
CA GLN A 148 10.00 -6.45 -2.35
C GLN A 148 10.22 -4.99 -2.70
N ILE A 149 9.33 -4.07 -2.28
CA ILE A 149 9.51 -2.63 -2.49
C ILE A 149 10.85 -2.15 -1.92
N ARG A 150 11.22 -2.58 -0.71
CA ARG A 150 12.49 -2.14 -0.12
C ARG A 150 13.70 -2.63 -0.89
N ALA A 151 13.67 -3.85 -1.41
CA ALA A 151 14.75 -4.40 -2.22
C ALA A 151 14.82 -3.72 -3.59
N ASP A 152 13.71 -3.66 -4.31
CA ASP A 152 13.67 -3.13 -5.68
C ASP A 152 13.99 -1.64 -5.78
N PHE A 153 13.67 -0.87 -4.75
CA PHE A 153 13.94 0.56 -4.68
C PHE A 153 15.17 0.92 -3.83
N ASN A 154 15.92 -0.08 -3.35
CA ASN A 154 17.09 0.10 -2.47
C ASN A 154 16.82 1.03 -1.28
N VAL A 155 15.67 0.85 -0.63
CA VAL A 155 15.22 1.74 0.46
C VAL A 155 16.02 1.47 1.72
N SER A 156 16.88 2.43 2.07
CA SER A 156 17.72 2.39 3.28
C SER A 156 16.95 2.67 4.58
N MET A 157 15.75 3.25 4.49
CA MET A 157 14.86 3.44 5.63
C MET A 157 14.35 2.08 6.15
N PRO A 158 14.18 1.93 7.47
CA PRO A 158 13.41 0.82 8.00
C PRO A 158 11.96 0.88 7.48
N GLY A 159 11.47 -0.27 7.02
CA GLY A 159 10.09 -0.44 6.59
C GLY A 159 9.20 -0.90 7.73
N LEU A 160 8.11 -0.17 7.93
CA LEU A 160 7.03 -0.54 8.83
C LEU A 160 5.73 -0.69 8.03
N LEU A 161 5.12 -1.86 8.12
CA LEU A 161 3.78 -2.13 7.61
C LEU A 161 2.75 -1.77 8.68
N PHE A 162 1.83 -0.86 8.37
CA PHE A 162 0.60 -0.71 9.14
C PHE A 162 -0.49 -1.59 8.53
N ALA A 163 -0.76 -2.71 9.20
CA ALA A 163 -1.72 -3.71 8.75
C ALA A 163 -3.07 -3.51 9.45
N TRP A 164 -3.97 -2.78 8.80
CA TRP A 164 -5.31 -2.54 9.32
C TRP A 164 -6.22 -3.78 9.08
N PRO A 165 -7.34 -3.92 9.82
CA PRO A 165 -8.17 -5.13 9.79
C PRO A 165 -9.09 -5.18 8.55
N SER A 166 -8.48 -5.24 7.36
CA SER A 166 -9.15 -5.62 6.12
C SER A 166 -9.71 -7.04 6.23
N ALA A 167 -10.88 -7.29 5.66
CA ALA A 167 -11.47 -8.61 5.56
C ALA A 167 -10.58 -9.59 4.78
N GLY A 168 -9.71 -9.09 3.90
CA GLY A 168 -8.95 -9.93 2.96
C GLY A 168 -9.86 -10.68 1.99
N ASP A 169 -11.11 -10.21 1.84
CA ASP A 169 -12.16 -10.82 1.03
C ASP A 169 -12.74 -9.78 0.06
N PRO A 170 -12.84 -10.07 -1.25
CA PRO A 170 -13.33 -9.14 -2.25
C PRO A 170 -14.82 -8.78 -2.09
N ARG A 171 -15.58 -9.48 -1.24
CA ARG A 171 -16.96 -9.15 -0.87
C ARG A 171 -17.05 -8.16 0.30
N GLY A 172 -15.94 -7.95 1.02
CA GLY A 172 -15.85 -7.15 2.22
C GLY A 172 -15.79 -5.65 2.00
N TYR A 173 -16.00 -5.14 0.78
CA TYR A 173 -15.69 -3.74 0.43
C TYR A 173 -16.29 -2.71 1.38
N ILE A 174 -17.58 -2.84 1.71
CA ILE A 174 -18.25 -1.94 2.67
C ILE A 174 -17.68 -2.11 4.08
N TYR A 175 -17.47 -3.36 4.53
CA TYR A 175 -16.87 -3.66 5.83
C TYR A 175 -15.47 -3.05 5.95
N ASP A 176 -14.71 -3.10 4.87
CA ASP A 176 -13.35 -2.58 4.78
C ASP A 176 -13.32 -1.04 4.81
N ARG A 177 -14.32 -0.36 4.22
CA ARG A 177 -14.48 1.09 4.39
C ARG A 177 -14.73 1.47 5.85
N ASP A 178 -15.55 0.72 6.57
CA ASP A 178 -15.74 0.94 8.01
C ASP A 178 -14.47 0.60 8.79
N SER A 179 -13.73 -0.44 8.40
CA SER A 179 -12.44 -0.80 9.02
C SER A 179 -11.38 0.26 8.78
N VAL A 180 -11.39 0.96 7.64
CA VAL A 180 -10.54 2.13 7.40
C VAL A 180 -10.85 3.24 8.39
N LEU A 181 -12.13 3.58 8.57
CA LEU A 181 -12.50 4.62 9.53
C LEU A 181 -12.20 4.21 10.97
N TYR A 182 -12.32 2.92 11.30
CA TYR A 182 -11.95 2.36 12.60
C TYR A 182 -10.44 2.47 12.86
N ALA A 183 -9.59 2.12 11.88
CA ALA A 183 -8.13 2.10 12.04
C ALA A 183 -7.48 3.51 11.99
N ARG A 184 -8.27 4.57 11.79
CA ARG A 184 -7.77 5.95 11.70
C ARG A 184 -7.06 6.40 12.97
N ASP A 185 -7.64 6.11 14.13
CA ASP A 185 -7.08 6.48 15.43
C ASP A 185 -5.77 5.72 15.73
N ASP A 186 -5.72 4.44 15.32
CA ASP A 186 -4.53 3.60 15.44
C ASP A 186 -3.39 4.13 14.57
N LEU A 187 -3.67 4.53 13.32
CA LEU A 187 -2.67 5.11 12.44
C LEU A 187 -2.15 6.45 12.98
N GLU A 188 -3.01 7.33 13.49
CA GLU A 188 -2.56 8.57 14.15
C GLU A 188 -1.62 8.24 15.33
N THR A 189 -2.00 7.28 16.16
CA THR A 189 -1.21 6.86 17.33
C THR A 189 0.15 6.33 16.91
N LEU A 190 0.20 5.47 15.90
CA LEU A 190 1.45 4.97 15.33
C LEU A 190 2.34 6.10 14.80
N LEU A 191 1.79 7.05 14.04
CA LEU A 191 2.57 8.17 13.51
C LEU A 191 3.16 9.02 14.64
N ARG A 192 2.41 9.23 15.72
CA ARG A 192 2.89 9.92 16.92
C ARG A 192 4.01 9.14 17.62
N ASP A 193 3.86 7.83 17.78
CA ASP A 193 4.86 6.97 18.42
C ASP A 193 6.18 6.93 17.63
N LEU A 194 6.09 6.88 16.30
CA LEU A 194 7.26 6.88 15.42
C LEU A 194 8.01 8.21 15.43
N THR A 195 7.30 9.32 15.62
CA THR A 195 7.84 10.69 15.53
C THR A 195 8.12 11.33 16.90
N GLY A 196 7.97 10.58 17.99
CA GLY A 196 8.08 11.08 19.36
C GLY A 196 9.47 11.54 19.81
N ARG A 197 10.54 11.27 19.05
CA ARG A 197 11.91 11.73 19.36
C ARG A 197 12.40 12.81 18.39
N PRO A 198 13.28 13.73 18.83
CA PRO A 198 13.81 14.78 17.96
C PRO A 198 14.44 14.21 16.70
N GLY A 199 14.07 14.76 15.54
CA GLY A 199 14.62 14.38 14.24
C GLY A 199 14.02 13.10 13.65
N GLU A 200 13.13 12.40 14.37
CA GLU A 200 12.35 11.31 13.79
C GLU A 200 11.34 11.85 12.78
N LYS A 201 11.22 11.17 11.65
CA LYS A 201 10.29 11.48 10.56
C LYS A 201 9.66 10.21 10.02
N VAL A 202 8.50 10.37 9.39
CA VAL A 202 7.80 9.27 8.71
C VAL A 202 7.55 9.65 7.27
N PHE A 203 7.96 8.77 6.37
CA PHE A 203 7.58 8.82 4.98
C PHE A 203 6.44 7.81 4.74
N ILE A 204 5.32 8.23 4.15
CA ILE A 204 4.13 7.39 3.99
C ILE A 204 3.98 6.94 2.54
N LEU A 205 3.88 5.62 2.34
CA LEU A 205 3.47 4.99 1.09
C LEU A 205 2.14 4.29 1.32
N ALA A 206 1.08 4.73 0.65
CA ALA A 206 -0.26 4.17 0.81
C ALA A 206 -0.75 3.60 -0.52
N HIS A 207 -1.47 2.49 -0.47
CA HIS A 207 -2.04 1.86 -1.66
C HIS A 207 -3.56 1.80 -1.59
N SER A 208 -4.23 2.12 -2.70
CA SER A 208 -5.68 1.91 -2.88
C SER A 208 -6.48 2.49 -1.72
N MET A 209 -7.30 1.67 -1.04
CA MET A 209 -8.10 2.12 0.09
C MET A 209 -7.28 2.45 1.36
N GLY A 210 -6.02 1.99 1.44
CA GLY A 210 -5.05 2.48 2.43
C GLY A 210 -4.74 3.96 2.25
N SER A 211 -4.86 4.50 1.03
CA SER A 211 -4.76 5.94 0.78
C SER A 211 -5.88 6.72 1.44
N GLN A 212 -7.10 6.17 1.45
CA GLN A 212 -8.24 6.78 2.14
C GLN A 212 -8.00 6.84 3.65
N LEU A 213 -7.46 5.77 4.23
CA LEU A 213 -7.07 5.72 5.64
C LEU A 213 -6.02 6.78 5.98
N VAL A 214 -4.99 6.93 5.16
CA VAL A 214 -3.95 7.96 5.37
C VAL A 214 -4.56 9.36 5.30
N MET A 215 -5.37 9.67 4.29
CA MET A 215 -6.01 10.98 4.19
C MET A 215 -6.93 11.29 5.37
N GLU A 216 -7.68 10.29 5.85
CA GLU A 216 -8.51 10.44 7.04
C GLU A 216 -7.68 10.69 8.32
N ALA A 217 -6.56 9.98 8.50
CA ALA A 217 -5.67 10.18 9.65
C ALA A 217 -5.01 11.58 9.61
N LEU A 218 -4.48 12.00 8.46
CA LEU A 218 -3.90 13.34 8.30
C LEU A 218 -4.93 14.44 8.55
N ARG A 219 -6.15 14.27 8.04
CA ARG A 219 -7.26 15.19 8.29
C ARG A 219 -7.60 15.25 9.78
N GLN A 220 -7.66 14.11 10.47
CA GLN A 220 -7.93 14.07 11.91
C GLN A 220 -6.84 14.81 12.72
N ILE A 221 -5.57 14.55 12.41
CA ILE A 221 -4.42 15.23 13.04
C ILE A 221 -4.53 16.75 12.85
N ALA A 222 -4.87 17.21 11.64
CA ALA A 222 -5.07 18.62 11.34
C ALA A 222 -6.22 19.23 12.14
N LEU A 223 -7.37 18.56 12.22
CA LEU A 223 -8.54 19.03 12.98
C LEU A 223 -8.29 19.07 14.49
N ARG A 224 -7.38 18.23 15.00
CA ARG A 224 -6.89 18.27 16.39
C ARG A 224 -5.86 19.38 16.64
N GLY A 225 -5.44 20.10 15.60
CA GLY A 225 -4.47 21.19 15.68
C GLY A 225 -3.01 20.73 15.82
N ASP A 226 -2.70 19.46 15.58
CA ASP A 226 -1.36 18.91 15.78
C ASP A 226 -0.48 19.08 14.53
N ARG A 227 -0.13 20.33 14.24
CA ARG A 227 0.74 20.68 13.12
C ARG A 227 2.15 20.10 13.28
N HIS A 228 2.64 19.97 14.52
CA HIS A 228 3.96 19.40 14.78
C HIS A 228 4.05 17.95 14.29
N LEU A 229 3.00 17.13 14.47
CA LEU A 229 2.97 15.78 13.92
C LEU A 229 2.96 15.80 12.38
N LEU A 230 2.17 16.67 11.73
CA LEU A 230 2.15 16.78 10.27
C LEU A 230 3.51 17.21 9.69
N ASP A 231 4.26 18.07 10.38
CA ASP A 231 5.59 18.52 9.96
C ASP A 231 6.67 17.42 10.11
N ARG A 232 6.36 16.34 10.84
CA ARG A 232 7.21 15.14 10.94
C ARG A 232 6.93 14.14 9.82
N ILE A 233 5.87 14.33 9.05
CA ILE A 233 5.62 13.56 7.84
C ILE A 233 6.49 14.15 6.71
N SER A 234 7.53 13.42 6.33
CA SER A 234 8.53 13.87 5.35
C SER A 234 8.06 13.76 3.89
N GLY A 235 6.93 13.10 3.66
CA GLY A 235 6.29 13.00 2.36
C GLY A 235 5.20 11.93 2.37
N VAL A 236 4.34 11.99 1.36
CA VAL A 236 3.23 11.06 1.16
C VAL A 236 3.16 10.68 -0.31
N VAL A 237 3.08 9.38 -0.58
CA VAL A 237 2.72 8.84 -1.90
C VAL A 237 1.43 8.05 -1.75
N LEU A 238 0.43 8.42 -2.54
CA LEU A 238 -0.82 7.66 -2.69
C LEU A 238 -0.76 6.90 -4.02
N MET A 239 -0.66 5.58 -3.97
CA MET A 239 -0.63 4.71 -5.15
C MET A 239 -2.01 4.18 -5.47
N SER A 240 -2.48 4.45 -6.69
CA SER A 240 -3.80 4.05 -7.19
C SER A 240 -4.90 4.33 -6.14
N PRO A 241 -5.01 5.56 -5.60
CA PRO A 241 -5.89 5.83 -4.47
C PRO A 241 -7.36 5.52 -4.77
N ASP A 242 -7.96 4.69 -3.92
CA ASP A 242 -9.39 4.43 -3.94
C ASP A 242 -10.16 5.52 -3.17
N ILE A 243 -10.05 6.77 -3.63
CA ILE A 243 -10.67 7.95 -3.01
C ILE A 243 -11.59 8.63 -4.04
N ASP A 244 -12.71 9.19 -3.61
CA ASP A 244 -13.51 10.04 -4.51
C ASP A 244 -12.76 11.38 -4.69
N PRO A 245 -12.52 11.89 -5.91
CA PRO A 245 -11.81 13.16 -6.10
C PRO A 245 -12.41 14.33 -5.29
N ASP A 246 -13.75 14.42 -5.22
CA ASP A 246 -14.43 15.46 -4.43
C ASP A 246 -14.12 15.28 -2.92
N LEU A 247 -14.03 14.03 -2.45
CA LEU A 247 -13.65 13.74 -1.07
C LEU A 247 -12.19 14.09 -0.80
N PHE A 248 -11.28 13.75 -1.71
CA PHE A 248 -9.87 14.11 -1.59
C PHE A 248 -9.70 15.63 -1.45
N ASP A 249 -10.36 16.40 -2.31
CA ASP A 249 -10.30 17.87 -2.26
C ASP A 249 -10.78 18.41 -0.91
N ARG A 250 -11.89 17.89 -0.38
CA ARG A 250 -12.40 18.26 0.95
C ARG A 250 -11.48 17.85 2.08
N GLN A 251 -10.84 16.69 1.99
CA GLN A 251 -9.86 16.24 2.98
C GLN A 251 -8.63 17.13 2.95
N ALA A 252 -8.08 17.40 1.77
CA ALA A 252 -6.91 18.25 1.58
C ALA A 252 -7.18 19.70 2.03
N GLU A 253 -8.37 20.24 1.75
CA GLU A 253 -8.81 21.55 2.27
C GLU A 253 -8.81 21.58 3.80
N ALA A 254 -9.36 20.55 4.44
CA ALA A 254 -9.39 20.45 5.90
C ALA A 254 -7.99 20.24 6.53
N ILE A 255 -7.06 19.60 5.81
CA ILE A 255 -5.65 19.47 6.24
C ILE A 255 -4.91 20.81 6.12
N GLY A 256 -5.31 21.66 5.18
CA GLY A 256 -4.65 22.94 4.89
C GLY A 256 -3.36 22.73 4.11
N THR A 257 -2.21 22.80 4.79
CA THR A 257 -0.89 22.55 4.17
C THR A 257 -0.58 21.05 4.19
N LEU A 258 -0.56 20.41 3.03
CA LEU A 258 -0.23 18.99 2.93
C LEU A 258 1.26 18.76 3.26
N PRO A 259 1.62 17.61 3.89
CA PRO A 259 3.02 17.21 4.01
C PRO A 259 3.67 17.14 2.62
N GLN A 260 4.89 17.67 2.50
CA GLN A 260 5.59 17.75 1.23
C GLN A 260 6.83 16.84 1.20
N PRO A 261 7.04 16.10 0.09
CA PRO A 261 6.23 16.12 -1.13
C PRO A 261 4.96 15.29 -1.00
N PHE A 262 3.92 15.68 -1.73
CA PHE A 262 2.67 14.94 -1.83
C PHE A 262 2.46 14.44 -3.27
N LEU A 263 2.61 13.13 -3.48
CA LEU A 263 2.53 12.50 -4.79
C LEU A 263 1.29 11.60 -4.88
N ILE A 264 0.66 11.59 -6.06
CA ILE A 264 -0.39 10.64 -6.42
C ILE A 264 0.07 9.88 -7.66
N PHE A 265 0.10 8.55 -7.57
CA PHE A 265 0.38 7.69 -8.73
C PHE A 265 -0.94 7.13 -9.25
N ILE A 266 -1.21 7.36 -10.54
CA ILE A 266 -2.44 6.92 -11.20
C ILE A 266 -2.15 5.90 -12.29
N THR A 267 -3.16 5.12 -12.67
CA THR A 267 -3.11 4.21 -13.81
C THR A 267 -4.50 4.09 -14.41
N LYS A 268 -4.74 4.68 -15.59
CA LYS A 268 -6.09 4.79 -16.20
C LYS A 268 -6.73 3.44 -16.52
N ALA A 269 -5.92 2.42 -16.78
CA ALA A 269 -6.37 1.05 -17.06
C ALA A 269 -6.51 0.16 -15.80
N ASP A 270 -6.59 0.76 -14.60
CA ASP A 270 -6.75 0.04 -13.34
C ASP A 270 -8.16 -0.57 -13.22
N ARG A 271 -8.24 -1.89 -13.37
CA ARG A 271 -9.50 -2.62 -13.40
C ARG A 271 -10.10 -2.78 -12.00
N ALA A 272 -9.29 -2.72 -10.94
CA ALA A 272 -9.76 -2.82 -9.57
C ALA A 272 -10.48 -1.53 -9.14
N LEU A 273 -9.91 -0.37 -9.48
CA LEU A 273 -10.56 0.91 -9.23
C LEU A 273 -11.80 1.13 -10.10
N THR A 274 -11.81 0.60 -11.33
CA THR A 274 -13.02 0.58 -12.17
C THR A 274 -14.17 -0.18 -11.50
N LEU A 275 -13.86 -1.32 -10.86
CA LEU A 275 -14.85 -2.11 -10.10
C LEU A 275 -15.28 -1.40 -8.82
N SER A 276 -14.35 -0.78 -8.08
CA SER A 276 -14.66 0.02 -6.89
C SER A 276 -15.59 1.19 -7.24
N GLY A 277 -15.25 1.97 -8.27
CA GLY A 277 -16.07 3.07 -8.79
C GLY A 277 -17.47 2.61 -9.17
N PHE A 278 -17.63 1.41 -9.75
CA PHE A 278 -18.94 0.84 -10.03
C PHE A 278 -19.75 0.55 -8.76
N ILE A 279 -19.12 -0.01 -7.73
CA ILE A 279 -19.76 -0.31 -6.43
C ILE A 279 -20.15 0.99 -5.70
N THR A 280 -19.35 2.05 -5.80
CA THR A 280 -19.57 3.31 -5.09
C THR A 280 -20.43 4.35 -5.83
N GLY A 281 -21.15 3.94 -6.89
CA GLY A 281 -22.10 4.83 -7.58
C GLY A 281 -21.66 5.32 -8.96
N ARG A 282 -20.73 4.63 -9.64
CA ARG A 282 -20.25 4.87 -11.01
C ARG A 282 -19.56 6.22 -11.23
N LYS A 283 -18.82 6.71 -10.22
CA LYS A 283 -17.88 7.83 -10.38
C LYS A 283 -16.44 7.29 -10.52
N PRO A 284 -15.58 7.93 -11.33
CA PRO A 284 -14.15 7.65 -11.33
C PRO A 284 -13.53 7.83 -9.93
N ARG A 285 -12.58 6.97 -9.59
CA ARG A 285 -11.78 7.08 -8.35
C ARG A 285 -10.50 7.86 -8.65
N LEU A 286 -9.91 8.47 -7.64
CA LEU A 286 -8.73 9.33 -7.76
C LEU A 286 -7.55 8.64 -8.48
N GLY A 287 -7.40 7.32 -8.32
CA GLY A 287 -6.37 6.55 -9.02
C GLY A 287 -6.62 6.24 -10.50
N VAL A 288 -7.79 6.57 -11.05
CA VAL A 288 -8.21 6.34 -12.45
C VAL A 288 -8.78 7.61 -13.11
N ILE A 289 -8.44 8.80 -12.61
CA ILE A 289 -8.87 10.05 -13.23
C ILE A 289 -8.34 10.14 -14.68
N ASP A 290 -9.18 10.66 -15.58
CA ASP A 290 -8.87 10.74 -17.00
C ASP A 290 -7.84 11.84 -17.29
N ASP A 291 -7.88 12.90 -16.48
CA ASP A 291 -6.98 14.04 -16.55
C ASP A 291 -6.39 14.33 -15.17
N ALA A 292 -5.07 14.45 -15.10
CA ALA A 292 -4.38 14.74 -13.85
C ALA A 292 -4.69 16.16 -13.33
N GLY A 293 -5.20 17.07 -14.18
CA GLY A 293 -5.71 18.39 -13.82
C GLY A 293 -7.05 18.37 -13.08
N GLU A 294 -7.68 17.20 -12.94
CA GLU A 294 -8.79 17.00 -11.98
C GLU A 294 -8.33 17.21 -10.53
N VAL A 295 -7.05 17.02 -10.23
CA VAL A 295 -6.45 17.43 -8.95
C VAL A 295 -6.12 18.93 -9.02
N ARG A 296 -6.99 19.75 -8.45
CA ARG A 296 -6.93 21.23 -8.59
C ARG A 296 -5.90 21.91 -7.69
N ARG A 297 -5.16 21.14 -6.90
CA ARG A 297 -4.21 21.64 -5.89
C ARG A 297 -2.80 21.79 -6.46
N GLY A 298 -2.19 22.95 -6.23
CA GLY A 298 -0.83 23.24 -6.70
C GLY A 298 0.28 22.60 -5.87
N ASP A 299 -0.04 22.09 -4.68
CA ASP A 299 0.87 21.42 -3.73
C ASP A 299 0.78 19.87 -3.82
N VAL A 300 0.21 19.33 -4.90
CA VAL A 300 0.12 17.89 -5.19
C VAL A 300 0.69 17.64 -6.58
N GLN A 301 1.54 16.63 -6.72
CA GLN A 301 2.04 16.17 -8.02
C GLN A 301 1.38 14.84 -8.39
N VAL A 302 0.97 14.73 -9.65
CA VAL A 302 0.35 13.51 -10.17
C VAL A 302 1.27 12.89 -11.21
N VAL A 303 1.56 11.60 -11.05
CA VAL A 303 2.40 10.82 -11.97
C VAL A 303 1.56 9.72 -12.57
N ASP A 304 1.50 9.68 -13.90
CA ASP A 304 0.71 8.70 -14.64
C ASP A 304 1.57 7.51 -15.10
N PHE A 305 1.25 6.32 -14.60
CA PHE A 305 1.93 5.06 -14.93
C PHE A 305 1.22 4.26 -16.04
N THR A 306 0.20 4.81 -16.68
CA THR A 306 -0.65 4.08 -17.64
C THR A 306 0.13 3.41 -18.76
N SER A 307 1.14 4.07 -19.33
CA SER A 307 1.93 3.51 -20.43
C SER A 307 2.96 2.46 -19.99
N LEU A 308 3.19 2.33 -18.68
CA LEU A 308 4.11 1.37 -18.08
C LEU A 308 3.38 0.13 -17.53
N ALA A 309 2.06 0.08 -17.71
CA ALA A 309 1.23 -1.06 -17.36
C ALA A 309 1.53 -2.27 -18.26
N ASP A 310 1.75 -3.43 -17.64
CA ASP A 310 2.04 -4.71 -18.29
C ASP A 310 0.86 -5.69 -18.23
N GLY A 311 -0.25 -5.31 -17.59
CA GLY A 311 -1.44 -6.14 -17.41
C GLY A 311 -1.44 -6.96 -16.12
N GLU A 312 -0.30 -7.07 -15.43
CA GLU A 312 -0.17 -7.83 -14.19
C GLU A 312 -0.90 -7.16 -13.03
N GLY A 313 -1.42 -7.97 -12.09
CA GLY A 313 -2.10 -7.46 -10.89
C GLY A 313 -3.27 -6.51 -11.18
N TYR A 314 -3.97 -6.70 -12.31
CA TYR A 314 -5.07 -5.85 -12.78
C TYR A 314 -4.69 -4.38 -13.07
N ASN A 315 -3.39 -4.11 -13.25
CA ASN A 315 -2.82 -2.77 -13.31
C ASN A 315 -3.05 -1.94 -12.03
N HIS A 316 -3.32 -2.59 -10.89
CA HIS A 316 -3.62 -1.90 -9.63
C HIS A 316 -2.37 -1.59 -8.80
N PHE A 317 -1.24 -2.20 -9.13
CA PHE A 317 0.05 -2.06 -8.44
C PHE A 317 1.20 -1.68 -9.37
N VAL A 318 0.92 -1.19 -10.59
CA VAL A 318 1.93 -0.91 -11.65
C VAL A 318 3.19 -0.21 -11.13
N PRO A 319 3.12 0.84 -10.28
CA PRO A 319 4.33 1.54 -9.82
C PRO A 319 5.35 0.63 -9.10
N VAL A 320 4.90 -0.48 -8.51
CA VAL A 320 5.73 -1.40 -7.71
C VAL A 320 5.76 -2.84 -8.24
N THR A 321 5.06 -3.13 -9.35
CA THR A 321 5.07 -4.45 -10.00
C THR A 321 5.64 -4.42 -11.41
N SER A 322 5.52 -3.30 -12.13
CA SER A 322 6.07 -3.19 -13.49
C SER A 322 7.59 -2.93 -13.41
N PRO A 323 8.43 -3.80 -13.97
CA PRO A 323 9.87 -3.56 -14.00
C PRO A 323 10.23 -2.26 -14.72
N ALA A 324 9.43 -1.83 -15.70
CA ALA A 324 9.63 -0.57 -16.40
C ALA A 324 9.34 0.64 -15.50
N ALA A 325 8.23 0.60 -14.74
CA ALA A 325 7.89 1.63 -13.76
C ALA A 325 8.95 1.73 -12.65
N ILE A 326 9.37 0.60 -12.10
CA ILE A 326 10.41 0.56 -11.06
C ILE A 326 11.74 1.13 -11.58
N ARG A 327 12.16 0.75 -12.80
CA ARG A 327 13.38 1.31 -13.41
C ARG A 327 13.29 2.81 -13.63
N MET A 328 12.16 3.32 -14.12
CA MET A 328 11.95 4.77 -14.28
C MET A 328 12.10 5.48 -12.93
N LEU A 329 11.41 5.00 -11.90
CA LEU A 329 11.46 5.56 -10.56
C LEU A 329 12.88 5.51 -9.96
N ASN A 330 13.58 4.38 -10.09
CA ASN A 330 14.99 4.25 -9.70
C ASN A 330 15.91 5.20 -10.47
N GLY A 331 15.64 5.43 -11.76
CA GLY A 331 16.39 6.39 -12.57
C GLY A 331 16.18 7.83 -12.11
N ILE A 332 14.97 8.19 -11.71
CA ILE A 332 14.65 9.50 -11.12
C ILE A 332 15.37 9.66 -9.77
N LEU A 333 15.32 8.62 -8.93
CA LEU A 333 16.00 8.58 -7.63
C LEU A 333 17.53 8.74 -7.77
N ALA A 334 18.15 8.01 -8.70
CA ALA A 334 19.60 8.03 -8.89
C ALA A 334 20.11 9.39 -9.41
N GLN A 335 19.33 10.10 -10.24
CA GLN A 335 19.69 11.42 -10.76
C GLN A 335 19.70 12.51 -9.69
N ALA A 336 18.98 12.30 -8.59
CA ALA A 336 18.86 13.27 -7.51
C ALA A 336 19.99 13.19 -6.45
N GLY A 337 20.90 12.21 -6.54
CA GLY A 337 22.10 12.09 -5.69
C GLY A 337 22.00 11.06 -4.56
N ASP A 338 23.16 10.62 -4.06
CA ASP A 338 23.37 9.42 -3.23
C ASP A 338 22.62 9.41 -1.86
N VAL A 339 21.62 8.52 -1.79
CA VAL A 339 21.12 7.67 -0.69
C VAL A 339 21.23 8.18 0.76
N GLY A 340 20.06 8.52 1.36
CA GLY A 340 19.91 8.43 2.82
C GLY A 340 18.68 9.07 3.47
N THR A 341 18.01 10.05 2.85
CA THR A 341 17.04 10.88 3.62
C THR A 341 15.89 11.49 2.80
N ALA A 342 15.65 11.04 1.56
CA ALA A 342 14.76 11.81 0.69
C ALA A 342 14.19 11.01 -0.51
N PHE A 343 13.80 9.75 -0.35
CA PHE A 343 13.17 8.93 -1.42
C PHE A 343 12.17 9.72 -2.29
N VAL A 344 11.23 10.45 -1.69
CA VAL A 344 10.25 11.25 -2.45
C VAL A 344 10.64 12.69 -2.64
N ARG A 345 11.40 13.31 -1.74
CA ARG A 345 11.89 14.69 -1.96
C ARG A 345 12.79 14.73 -3.19
N ASP A 346 13.62 13.72 -3.36
CA ASP A 346 14.54 13.59 -4.47
C ASP A 346 13.79 13.20 -5.76
N MET A 347 12.74 12.36 -5.68
CA MET A 347 11.81 12.18 -6.80
C MET A 347 11.09 13.46 -7.20
N ALA A 348 10.49 14.17 -6.25
CA ALA A 348 9.73 15.41 -6.48
C ALA A 348 10.61 16.57 -6.97
N LEU A 349 11.91 16.57 -6.67
CA LEU A 349 12.88 17.54 -7.18
C LEU A 349 13.36 17.20 -8.60
N ALA A 350 13.39 15.91 -8.96
CA ALA A 350 13.79 15.44 -10.28
C ALA A 350 12.63 15.37 -11.29
N LEU A 351 11.40 15.19 -10.82
CA LEU A 351 10.21 15.44 -11.62
C LEU A 351 10.18 16.93 -11.99
N PRO A 352 9.93 17.30 -13.26
CA PRO A 352 9.75 18.69 -13.63
C PRO A 352 8.75 19.35 -12.68
N ALA A 353 8.91 20.62 -12.34
CA ALA A 353 7.92 21.38 -11.55
C ALA A 353 6.51 21.44 -12.20
N ALA A 354 6.34 20.79 -13.36
CA ALA A 354 5.07 20.52 -13.98
C ALA A 354 4.20 19.65 -13.06
N ARG A 355 2.92 20.01 -12.96
CA ARG A 355 1.93 19.28 -12.15
C ARG A 355 1.67 17.85 -12.64
N HIS A 356 2.08 17.56 -13.87
CA HIS A 356 1.83 16.33 -14.59
C HIS A 356 3.12 15.84 -15.23
N VAL A 357 3.43 14.58 -15.00
CA VAL A 357 4.54 13.88 -15.61
C VAL A 357 3.98 12.65 -16.30
N GLU A 358 3.98 12.70 -17.64
CA GLU A 358 3.84 11.52 -18.48
C GLU A 358 5.24 10.99 -18.79
N PRO A 359 5.44 9.66 -18.80
CA PRO A 359 6.75 9.04 -19.01
C PRO A 359 7.33 9.24 -20.42
#